data_AF-A0A918JYT1-F1
#
_entry.id   AF-A0A918JYT1-F1
#
_cell.length_a   1.000
_cell.length_b   1.000
_cell.length_c   1.000
_cell.angle_alpha   90.00
_cell.angle_beta   90.00
_cell.angle_gamma   90.00
#
_symmetry.space_group_name_H-M   'P 1'
#
loop_
_entity.id
_entity.type
_entity.pdbx_description
1 polymer ?
#
loop_
_entity_poly.entity_id
_entity_poly.type
_entity_poly.pdbx_seq_one_letter_code
_entity_poly.pdbx_strand_id
1 'polypeptide(L)' 'MLTPFLNSPVDSVYEYRANQQLRDITETAIKNITIDLKTETIKKSRPYTLKIIKTQKEYEKLLTYWNEDNILLEKLKGIE' A
#
# COMPACT_ATOMS: atom_id res chain seq x y z
N MET A 1 -17.29 3.58 -1.05
CA MET A 1 -16.63 4.79 -0.52
C MET A 1 -15.13 4.81 -0.79
N LEU A 2 -14.38 3.70 -0.69
CA LEU A 2 -12.95 3.67 -1.06
C LEU A 2 -12.67 3.48 -2.56
N THR A 3 -13.63 2.93 -3.31
CA THR A 3 -13.52 2.67 -4.76
C THR A 3 -13.05 3.87 -5.61
N PRO A 4 -13.58 5.10 -5.44
CA PRO A 4 -13.10 6.25 -6.21
C PRO A 4 -11.65 6.62 -5.85
N PHE A 5 -11.24 6.46 -4.59
CA PHE A 5 -9.85 6.66 -4.19
C PHE A 5 -8.95 5.60 -4.84
N LEU A 6 -9.32 4.31 -4.80
CA LEU A 6 -8.54 3.23 -5.40
C LEU A 6 -8.37 3.40 -6.92
N ASN A 7 -9.40 3.88 -7.61
CA ASN A 7 -9.38 4.09 -9.05
C ASN A 7 -8.71 5.41 -9.47
N SER A 8 -8.45 6.35 -8.55
CA SER A 8 -7.78 7.61 -8.87
C SER A 8 -6.27 7.41 -9.02
N PRO A 9 -5.66 7.66 -10.19
CA PRO A 9 -4.21 7.52 -10.37
C PRO A 9 -3.42 8.67 -9.74
N VAL A 10 -4.09 9.76 -9.32
CA VAL A 10 -3.45 10.99 -8.79
C VAL A 10 -3.51 11.05 -7.27
N ASP A 11 -4.58 10.50 -6.67
CA ASP A 11 -4.76 10.55 -5.22
C ASP A 11 -3.93 9.46 -4.53
N SER A 12 -2.79 9.88 -3.97
CA SER A 12 -1.92 9.01 -3.17
C SER A 12 -2.35 8.92 -1.70
N VAL A 13 -3.17 9.85 -1.21
CA VAL A 13 -3.56 9.95 0.20
C VAL A 13 -5.05 10.18 0.34
N TYR A 14 -5.69 9.45 1.26
CA TYR A 14 -7.09 9.62 1.62
C TYR A 14 -7.26 9.68 3.13
N GLU A 15 -7.96 10.70 3.62
CA GLU A 15 -8.33 10.81 5.03
C GLU A 15 -9.70 10.20 5.29
N TYR A 16 -9.71 9.06 5.96
CA TYR A 16 -10.92 8.40 6.40
C TYR A 16 -11.29 8.86 7.82
N ARG A 17 -12.42 9.58 7.94
CA ARG A 17 -12.96 10.05 9.22
C ARG A 17 -14.16 9.21 9.60
N ALA A 18 -14.07 8.51 10.71
CA ALA A 18 -15.14 7.63 11.17
C ALA A 18 -15.18 7.52 12.70
N ASN A 19 -16.15 6.77 13.22
CA ASN A 19 -16.12 6.36 14.62
C ASN A 19 -15.01 5.31 14.84
N GLN A 20 -14.67 5.04 16.11
CA GLN A 20 -13.55 4.16 16.46
C GLN A 20 -13.72 2.74 15.88
N GLN A 21 -14.90 2.13 16.07
CA GLN A 21 -15.18 0.77 15.60
C GLN A 21 -14.98 0.64 14.08
N LEU A 22 -15.53 1.59 13.31
CA LEU A 22 -15.45 1.56 11.86
C LEU A 22 -14.02 1.83 11.36
N ARG A 23 -13.25 2.68 12.07
CA ARG A 23 -11.81 2.88 11.81
C ARG A 23 -11.00 1.62 12.09
N ASP A 24 -11.26 0.91 13.19
CA ASP A 24 -10.54 -0.33 13.53
C ASP A 24 -10.85 -1.46 12.53
N ILE A 25 -12.11 -1.58 12.09
CA ILE A 25 -12.52 -2.53 11.03
C ILE A 25 -11.81 -2.20 9.71
N THR A 26 -11.81 -0.93 9.32
CA THR A 26 -11.20 -0.49 8.05
C THR A 26 -9.69 -0.69 8.06
N GLU A 27 -9.02 -0.37 9.18
CA GLU A 27 -7.59 -0.60 9.33
C GLU A 27 -7.25 -2.09 9.24
N THR A 28 -8.01 -2.94 9.92
CA THR A 28 -7.81 -4.40 9.88
C THR A 28 -8.04 -4.94 8.48
N ALA A 29 -9.09 -4.50 7.80
CA ALA A 29 -9.40 -4.90 6.44
C ALA A 29 -8.27 -4.52 5.48
N ILE A 30 -7.73 -3.29 5.57
CA ILE A 30 -6.64 -2.85 4.69
C ILE A 30 -5.34 -3.58 5.01
N LYS A 31 -5.03 -3.82 6.29
CA LYS A 31 -3.83 -4.60 6.69
C LYS A 31 -3.86 -6.04 6.18
N ASN A 32 -5.04 -6.63 6.04
CA ASN A 32 -5.21 -8.02 5.60
C ASN A 32 -5.33 -8.17 4.08
N ILE A 33 -5.49 -7.09 3.32
CA ILE A 33 -5.56 -7.16 1.85
C ILE A 33 -4.16 -6.93 1.28
N THR A 34 -3.74 -7.78 0.35
CA THR A 34 -2.49 -7.72 -0.44
C THR A 34 -2.50 -6.59 -1.48
N ILE A 35 -3.15 -5.47 -1.17
CA ILE A 35 -3.07 -4.26 -1.98
C ILE A 35 -2.00 -3.36 -1.38
N ASP A 36 -1.31 -2.63 -2.24
CA ASP A 36 -0.30 -1.65 -1.89
C ASP A 36 -0.93 -0.42 -1.20
N LEU A 37 -1.51 -0.62 -0.03
CA LEU A 37 -2.08 0.42 0.81
C LEU A 37 -1.45 0.37 2.20
N LYS A 38 -1.03 1.54 2.65
CA LYS A 38 -0.56 1.75 4.02
C LYS A 38 -1.60 2.57 4.78
N THR A 39 -1.90 2.17 6.00
CA THR A 39 -2.77 2.94 6.90
C THR A 39 -1.98 3.55 8.04
N GLU A 40 -2.26 4.80 8.37
CA GLU A 40 -1.64 5.52 9.49
C GLU A 40 -2.70 6.20 10.34
N THR A 41 -2.62 6.06 11.66
CA THR A 41 -3.61 6.67 12.57
C THR A 41 -3.17 8.09 12.91
N ILE A 42 -3.87 9.09 12.36
CA ILE A 42 -3.57 10.51 12.62
C ILE A 42 -4.03 10.91 14.02
N LYS A 43 -5.24 10.49 14.41
CA LYS A 43 -5.86 10.95 15.66
C LYS A 43 -6.66 9.83 16.33
N LYS A 44 -6.27 9.50 17.56
CA LYS A 44 -6.99 8.55 18.44
C LYS A 44 -8.06 9.22 19.32
N SER A 45 -8.13 10.55 19.31
CA SER A 45 -9.18 11.35 19.96
C SER A 45 -10.18 11.86 18.93
N ARG A 46 -11.44 12.08 19.33
CA ARG A 46 -12.51 12.48 18.40
C ARG A 46 -12.15 13.76 17.62
N PRO A 47 -12.42 13.82 16.30
CA PRO A 47 -12.83 12.71 15.42
C PRO A 47 -11.67 11.74 15.14
N TYR A 48 -11.96 10.43 15.08
CA TYR A 48 -10.96 9.41 14.76
C TYR A 48 -10.64 9.48 13.27
N THR A 49 -9.37 9.74 12.95
CA THR A 49 -8.92 9.90 11.56
C THR A 49 -7.88 8.84 11.23
N LEU A 50 -8.15 8.07 10.18
CA LEU A 50 -7.25 7.10 9.58
C LEU A 50 -6.79 7.64 8.22
N LYS A 51 -5.48 7.79 8.04
CA LYS A 51 -4.87 8.10 6.76
C LYS A 51 -4.66 6.80 5.99
N ILE A 52 -5.13 6.75 4.75
CA ILE A 52 -4.89 5.64 3.84
C ILE A 52 -3.99 6.18 2.74
N ILE A 53 -2.86 5.53 2.50
CA ILE A 53 -1.82 5.96 1.58
C ILE A 53 -1.63 4.85 0.55
N LYS A 54 -1.71 5.18 -0.74
CA LYS A 54 -1.27 4.27 -1.79
C LYS A 54 0.24 4.18 -1.74
N THR A 55 0.74 2.98 -1.59
CA THR A 55 2.15 2.69 -1.73
C THR A 55 2.38 1.98 -3.07
N GLN A 56 3.63 1.74 -3.42
CA GLN A 56 4.03 0.85 -4.52
C GLN A 56 5.00 -0.18 -3.96
N LYS A 57 4.88 -0.51 -2.68
CA LYS A 57 5.90 -1.25 -1.94
C LYS A 57 6.03 -2.67 -2.46
N GLU A 58 4.92 -3.32 -2.79
CA GLU A 58 4.91 -4.66 -3.39
C GLU A 58 5.42 -4.60 -4.82
N TYR A 59 5.07 -3.55 -5.59
CA TYR A 59 5.69 -3.30 -6.90
C TYR A 59 7.21 -3.12 -6.82
N GLU A 60 7.71 -2.26 -5.93
CA GLU A 60 9.15 -2.02 -5.71
C GLU A 60 9.87 -3.28 -5.27
N LYS A 61 9.25 -4.09 -4.41
CA LYS A 61 9.77 -5.39 -3.97
C LYS A 61 9.86 -6.37 -5.13
N LEU A 62 8.81 -6.49 -5.95
CA LEU A 62 8.81 -7.35 -7.14
C LEU A 62 9.82 -6.86 -8.20
N LEU A 63 9.95 -5.55 -8.37
CA LEU A 63 10.94 -4.95 -9.26
C LEU A 63 12.37 -5.26 -8.78
N THR A 64 12.59 -5.26 -7.47
CA THR A 64 13.89 -5.65 -6.88
C THR A 64 14.21 -7.10 -7.21
N TYR A 65 13.27 -8.03 -6.94
CA TYR A 65 13.47 -9.44 -7.29
C TYR A 65 13.74 -9.65 -8.78
N TRP A 66 12.98 -8.98 -9.64
CA TRP A 66 13.18 -9.06 -11.08
C TRP A 66 14.56 -8.56 -11.53
N ASN A 67 15.05 -7.46 -10.94
CA ASN A 67 16.40 -6.98 -11.19
C ASN A 67 17.47 -7.96 -10.71
N GLU A 68 17.28 -8.60 -9.56
CA GLU A 68 18.18 -9.64 -9.06
C GLU A 68 18.22 -10.86 -10.01
N ASP A 69 17.07 -11.30 -10.52
CA ASP A 69 16.96 -12.37 -11.51
C ASP A 69 17.65 -12.00 -12.83
N ASN A 70 17.50 -10.76 -13.31
CA ASN A 70 18.20 -10.30 -14.51
C ASN A 70 19.72 -10.26 -14.34
N ILE A 71 20.21 -9.80 -13.17
CA ILE A 71 21.65 -9.82 -12.88
C ILE A 71 22.18 -11.26 -12.87
N LEU A 72 21.41 -12.21 -12.33
CA LEU A 72 21.76 -13.62 -12.37
C LEU A 72 21.78 -14.17 -13.81
N LEU A 73 20.79 -13.79 -14.62
CA LEU A 73 20.69 -14.18 -16.03
C LEU A 73 21.87 -13.62 -16.85
N GLU A 74 22.25 -12.37 -16.65
CA GLU A 74 23.40 -11.75 -17.31
C GLU A 74 24.71 -12.46 -16.95
N LYS A 75 24.89 -12.83 -15.66
CA LYS A 75 26.05 -13.61 -15.23
C LYS A 75 26.13 -14.99 -15.89
N LEU A 76 24.99 -15.64 -16.13
CA LEU A 76 24.93 -16.93 -16.82
C LEU A 76 25.19 -16.80 -18.32
N LYS A 77 24.73 -15.71 -18.94
CA LYS A 77 24.98 -15.41 -20.37
C LYS A 77 26.42 -14.96 -20.66
N GLY A 78 27.13 -14.42 -19.67
CA GLY A 78 28.54 -14.05 -19.78
C GLY A 78 29.52 -15.24 -19.65
N ILE A 79 29.03 -16.47 -19.57
CA ILE A 79 29.82 -17.72 -19.57
C ILE A 79 29.76 -18.34 -20.97
N GLU A 80 30.13 -17.55 -21.99
CA GLU A 80 30.49 -18.02 -23.33
C GLU A 80 31.93 -17.58 -23.66
#